data_AF-A0A523DCJ0-F1
#
_entry.id   AF-A0A523DCJ0-F1
#
_cell.length_a   1.000
_cell.length_b   1.000
_cell.length_c   1.000
_cell.angle_alpha   90.00
_cell.angle_beta   90.00
_cell.angle_gamma   90.00
#
_symmetry.space_group_name_H-M   'P 1'
#
loop_
_entity.id
_entity.type
_entity.pdbx_description
1 polymer ?
#
loop_
_entity_poly.entity_id
_entity_poly.type
_entity_poly.pdbx_seq_one_letter_code
_entity_poly.pdbx_strand_id
1 'polypeptide(L)'
;MTRTRIVLVAAVAALVAMPAFARAADYHHVHVTASNATEAVKWYSRYMGCQPLSDRDDAVDCGGAQVVFDSRPSLGTSQRTGIDHIAFSYADLTAKMAEFEAVGVRGSGVRLQRFEDGSTLRDVPGLFKYGFIFDPWGTRIELVEDADTLGFHHIHLSATDPAATLAWYQEMFGGESAKLRDRLDGVLLGDIWLLAMRHQDGTPAATAGRAIDHIAFSVDNLDAAAAQMRRNGIEFLEEPAVPEGGRTSAKRAFVSGPDNVSLAVVEAGFAGVVTEMTVTDITTNLQPYTVPRTPWGTPDFQGVWTGDAAHGIPLQRPDDLADVEVLTPEQAAARRERGTLGSIWGYESEWRDTTLGYVKSAPSQQVAMVIDPPDGRIPPMTPRGEELRAAARAARRPLAEGPEDLSSWVRCITRSLVPTPGVYNNGMQIVQGPGHVALQREMIHETRVIPTDPRPHLGSDITSWLGDARGHWDGDTLVVEIRNFNGRAPYQGSSDTLTMTERYTRTGPDTLEYQFTIDDPTVWTRPWTGMFTYVRDDTQYELVEYACHEGNYGMTNILSGARSREQAAEQGR
;
A
#
# COMPACT_ATOMS: atom_id res chain seq x y z
N MET A 1 86.84 -46.62 -13.55
CA MET A 1 86.50 -45.30 -12.97
C MET A 1 85.60 -44.56 -13.95
N THR A 2 84.31 -44.79 -13.81
CA THR A 2 83.23 -44.35 -14.69
C THR A 2 82.82 -42.93 -14.29
N ARG A 3 83.05 -41.93 -15.15
CA ARG A 3 82.57 -40.55 -14.95
C ARG A 3 81.25 -40.36 -15.69
N THR A 4 80.16 -40.39 -14.93
CA THR A 4 78.81 -40.10 -15.39
C THR A 4 78.67 -38.60 -15.71
N ARG A 5 78.34 -38.27 -16.95
CA ARG A 5 77.93 -36.91 -17.36
C ARG A 5 76.46 -36.74 -17.02
N ILE A 6 76.16 -35.83 -16.10
CA ILE A 6 74.78 -35.40 -15.80
C ILE A 6 74.36 -34.40 -16.88
N VAL A 7 73.33 -34.75 -17.64
CA VAL A 7 72.63 -33.84 -18.57
C VAL A 7 71.61 -33.08 -17.74
N LEU A 8 71.78 -31.76 -17.61
CA LEU A 8 70.77 -30.87 -17.04
C LEU A 8 69.68 -30.66 -18.10
N VAL A 9 68.51 -31.25 -17.91
CA VAL A 9 67.30 -30.91 -18.67
C VAL A 9 66.67 -29.71 -17.97
N ALA A 10 66.76 -28.53 -18.59
CA ALA A 10 66.03 -27.35 -18.16
C ALA A 10 64.54 -27.54 -18.50
N ALA A 11 63.74 -27.90 -17.50
CA ALA A 11 62.29 -27.87 -17.60
C ALA A 11 61.84 -26.39 -17.62
N VAL A 12 61.46 -25.90 -18.79
CA VAL A 12 60.73 -24.64 -18.92
C VAL A 12 59.33 -24.90 -18.37
N ALA A 13 59.11 -24.58 -17.10
CA ALA A 13 57.78 -24.48 -16.54
C ALA A 13 57.09 -23.30 -17.23
N ALA A 14 56.19 -23.58 -18.17
CA ALA A 14 55.22 -22.60 -18.62
C ALA A 14 54.36 -22.26 -17.41
N LEU A 15 54.61 -21.11 -16.78
CA LEU A 15 53.63 -20.47 -15.92
C LEU A 15 52.42 -20.18 -16.81
N VAL A 16 51.42 -21.05 -16.75
CA VAL A 16 50.05 -20.64 -17.06
C VAL A 16 49.73 -19.61 -16.00
N ALA A 17 49.85 -18.34 -16.36
CA ALA A 17 49.26 -17.27 -15.58
C ALA A 17 47.76 -17.55 -15.56
N MET A 18 47.27 -18.18 -14.48
CA MET A 18 45.87 -18.09 -14.14
C MET A 18 45.56 -16.59 -14.12
N PRO A 19 44.55 -16.10 -14.85
CA PRO A 19 44.16 -14.72 -14.72
C PRO A 19 43.91 -14.50 -13.24
N ALA A 20 44.62 -13.54 -12.65
CA ALA A 20 44.34 -13.11 -11.29
C ALA A 20 42.84 -12.82 -11.25
N PHE A 21 42.10 -13.61 -10.46
CA PHE A 21 40.68 -13.35 -10.24
C PHE A 21 40.57 -11.87 -9.85
N ALA A 22 39.78 -11.12 -10.61
CA ALA A 22 39.28 -9.84 -10.13
C ALA A 22 38.73 -10.11 -8.72
N ARG A 23 39.01 -9.21 -7.77
CA ARG A 23 38.48 -9.32 -6.41
C ARG A 23 36.99 -9.67 -6.49
N ALA A 24 36.57 -10.68 -5.70
CA ALA A 24 35.17 -11.11 -5.64
C ALA A 24 34.26 -9.88 -5.43
N ALA A 25 33.09 -9.89 -6.05
CA ALA A 25 32.17 -8.77 -5.91
C ALA A 25 31.56 -8.83 -4.52
N ASP A 26 31.66 -7.74 -3.76
CA ASP A 26 31.08 -7.68 -2.42
C ASP A 26 29.58 -7.37 -2.55
N TYR A 27 28.74 -8.15 -1.85
CA TYR A 27 27.32 -7.81 -1.70
C TYR A 27 27.22 -6.39 -1.16
N HIS A 28 26.44 -5.54 -1.82
CA HIS A 28 26.35 -4.13 -1.44
C HIS A 28 25.00 -3.83 -0.76
N HIS A 29 23.88 -4.19 -1.39
CA HIS A 29 22.54 -3.90 -0.88
C HIS A 29 21.44 -4.64 -1.66
N VAL A 30 20.24 -4.62 -1.12
CA VAL A 30 19.01 -5.00 -1.82
C VAL A 30 18.15 -3.76 -2.07
N HIS A 31 17.57 -3.67 -3.27
CA HIS A 31 16.62 -2.62 -3.61
C HIS A 31 15.19 -3.13 -3.40
N VAL A 32 14.45 -2.40 -2.58
CA VAL A 32 13.04 -2.62 -2.30
C VAL A 32 12.26 -1.44 -2.86
N THR A 33 11.23 -1.68 -3.66
CA THR A 33 10.37 -0.57 -4.10
C THR A 33 9.52 -0.13 -2.92
N ALA A 34 9.56 1.15 -2.63
CA ALA A 34 8.69 1.77 -1.66
C ALA A 34 7.94 2.92 -2.32
N SER A 35 6.74 3.15 -1.84
CA SER A 35 5.93 4.26 -2.31
C SER A 35 6.51 5.63 -1.87
N ASN A 36 7.31 5.63 -0.81
CA ASN A 36 8.17 6.73 -0.37
C ASN A 36 9.35 6.15 0.43
N ALA A 37 10.56 6.50 0.04
CA ALA A 37 11.77 5.96 0.66
C ALA A 37 11.92 6.36 2.14
N THR A 38 11.62 7.61 2.49
CA THR A 38 11.68 8.09 3.88
C THR A 38 10.65 7.40 4.78
N GLU A 39 9.44 7.13 4.27
CA GLU A 39 8.43 6.31 4.98
C GLU A 39 8.94 4.89 5.21
N ALA A 40 9.60 4.30 4.20
CA ALA A 40 10.21 2.98 4.32
C ALA A 40 11.37 2.94 5.31
N VAL A 41 12.26 3.93 5.29
CA VAL A 41 13.30 4.09 6.32
C VAL A 41 12.68 4.13 7.71
N LYS A 42 11.66 4.98 7.93
CA LYS A 42 10.96 5.07 9.23
C LYS A 42 10.31 3.75 9.63
N TRP A 43 9.67 3.05 8.69
CA TRP A 43 8.98 1.79 8.96
C TRP A 43 9.98 0.69 9.32
N TYR A 44 11.03 0.50 8.52
CA TYR A 44 12.06 -0.52 8.77
C TYR A 44 12.84 -0.21 10.05
N SER A 45 13.11 1.05 10.35
CA SER A 45 13.70 1.42 11.63
C SER A 45 12.80 1.14 12.82
N ARG A 46 11.52 1.45 12.71
CA ARG A 46 10.56 1.26 13.81
C ARG A 46 10.28 -0.21 14.07
N TYR A 47 10.10 -1.01 13.03
CA TYR A 47 9.55 -2.35 13.15
C TYR A 47 10.56 -3.47 12.91
N MET A 48 11.59 -3.23 12.12
CA MET A 48 12.63 -4.23 11.80
C MET A 48 13.94 -4.01 12.56
N GLY A 49 14.04 -2.92 13.33
CA GLY A 49 15.24 -2.61 14.13
C GLY A 49 16.42 -2.07 13.30
N CYS A 50 16.19 -1.71 12.04
CA CYS A 50 17.23 -1.18 11.17
C CYS A 50 17.61 0.27 11.50
N GLN A 51 18.84 0.68 11.21
CA GLN A 51 19.33 2.03 11.46
C GLN A 51 19.31 2.85 10.17
N PRO A 52 18.74 4.07 10.16
CA PRO A 52 18.87 4.96 9.01
C PRO A 52 20.35 5.23 8.71
N LEU A 53 20.71 5.25 7.43
CA LEU A 53 22.05 5.69 7.03
C LEU A 53 22.18 7.21 7.23
N SER A 54 23.37 7.69 7.58
CA SER A 54 23.59 9.10 7.93
C SER A 54 23.88 9.99 6.73
N ASP A 55 24.28 9.40 5.61
CA ASP A 55 24.69 10.05 4.36
C ASP A 55 23.60 10.02 3.27
N ARG A 56 22.46 9.37 3.54
CA ARG A 56 21.30 9.27 2.63
C ARG A 56 20.00 9.02 3.40
N ASP A 57 18.87 9.42 2.81
CA ASP A 57 17.54 9.43 3.42
C ASP A 57 16.59 8.36 2.87
N ASP A 58 17.09 7.51 1.97
CA ASP A 58 16.37 6.49 1.23
C ASP A 58 16.86 5.06 1.54
N ALA A 59 17.63 4.86 2.62
CA ALA A 59 18.19 3.56 2.94
C ALA A 59 18.40 3.34 4.45
N VAL A 60 18.43 2.06 4.84
CA VAL A 60 18.70 1.60 6.20
C VAL A 60 19.79 0.53 6.22
N ASP A 61 20.58 0.49 7.29
CA ASP A 61 21.42 -0.65 7.67
C ASP A 61 20.64 -1.58 8.60
N CYS A 62 20.55 -2.85 8.22
CA CYS A 62 19.81 -3.87 8.94
C CYS A 62 20.73 -4.93 9.55
N GLY A 63 21.81 -4.52 10.22
CA GLY A 63 22.79 -5.45 10.80
C GLY A 63 23.89 -5.80 9.80
N GLY A 64 24.42 -4.79 9.10
CA GLY A 64 25.49 -4.94 8.11
C GLY A 64 25.00 -5.13 6.67
N ALA A 65 23.71 -5.41 6.47
CA ALA A 65 23.08 -5.41 5.14
C ALA A 65 22.31 -4.11 4.92
N GLN A 66 22.61 -3.43 3.81
CA GLN A 66 21.86 -2.24 3.42
C GLN A 66 20.59 -2.63 2.64
N VAL A 67 19.47 -1.99 3.00
CA VAL A 67 18.22 -2.02 2.23
C VAL A 67 17.99 -0.61 1.69
N VAL A 68 17.94 -0.47 0.37
CA VAL A 68 17.71 0.80 -0.32
C VAL A 68 16.29 0.82 -0.86
N PHE A 69 15.62 1.95 -0.70
CA PHE A 69 14.22 2.10 -1.07
C PHE A 69 14.06 2.95 -2.33
N ASP A 70 13.62 2.33 -3.41
CA ASP A 70 13.28 3.05 -4.64
C ASP A 70 11.89 3.66 -4.51
N SER A 71 11.82 4.99 -4.52
CA SER A 71 10.55 5.73 -4.45
C SER A 71 9.76 5.62 -5.76
N ARG A 72 9.01 4.54 -5.93
CA ARG A 72 8.13 4.31 -7.08
C ARG A 72 7.02 3.30 -6.75
N PRO A 73 5.91 3.30 -7.50
CA PRO A 73 4.89 2.26 -7.39
C PRO A 73 5.47 0.88 -7.68
N SER A 74 5.12 -0.10 -6.85
CA SER A 74 5.44 -1.51 -7.10
C SER A 74 4.48 -2.08 -8.14
N LEU A 75 5.01 -2.87 -9.08
CA LEU A 75 4.23 -3.65 -10.05
C LEU A 75 3.64 -4.92 -9.43
N GLY A 76 3.94 -5.21 -8.16
CA GLY A 76 3.36 -6.32 -7.39
C GLY A 76 4.31 -6.87 -6.33
N THR A 77 3.82 -7.83 -5.54
CA THR A 77 4.60 -8.41 -4.43
C THR A 77 5.87 -9.12 -4.91
N SER A 78 6.82 -9.35 -4.02
CA SER A 78 8.01 -10.16 -4.34
C SER A 78 7.72 -11.66 -4.42
N GLN A 79 6.59 -12.11 -3.86
CA GLN A 79 6.21 -13.52 -3.85
C GLN A 79 6.13 -14.08 -5.27
N ARG A 80 6.72 -15.26 -5.50
CA ARG A 80 6.78 -15.95 -6.81
C ARG A 80 7.62 -15.24 -7.89
N THR A 81 8.39 -14.22 -7.53
CA THR A 81 9.38 -13.62 -8.43
C THR A 81 10.74 -14.30 -8.25
N GLY A 82 11.71 -13.98 -9.12
CA GLY A 82 13.08 -14.52 -9.02
C GLY A 82 13.74 -14.27 -7.65
N ILE A 83 13.39 -13.17 -6.97
CA ILE A 83 13.74 -12.93 -5.55
C ILE A 83 12.45 -12.99 -4.74
N ASP A 84 12.18 -14.12 -4.09
CA ASP A 84 10.89 -14.36 -3.45
C ASP A 84 10.73 -13.56 -2.14
N HIS A 85 11.77 -13.58 -1.30
CA HIS A 85 11.77 -12.86 -0.02
C HIS A 85 13.18 -12.54 0.48
N ILE A 86 13.24 -11.58 1.40
CA ILE A 86 14.36 -11.33 2.30
C ILE A 86 14.02 -11.81 3.71
N ALA A 87 15.02 -12.16 4.50
CA ALA A 87 14.82 -12.72 5.82
C ALA A 87 15.47 -11.89 6.93
N PHE A 88 14.80 -11.82 8.08
CA PHE A 88 15.30 -11.20 9.29
C PHE A 88 15.20 -12.16 10.46
N SER A 89 16.22 -12.18 11.30
CA SER A 89 16.28 -13.06 12.46
C SER A 89 16.12 -12.32 13.77
N TYR A 90 15.42 -12.95 14.71
CA TYR A 90 15.14 -12.45 16.04
C TYR A 90 15.43 -13.53 17.08
N ALA A 91 15.86 -13.11 18.28
CA ALA A 91 16.11 -14.03 19.38
C ALA A 91 14.83 -14.70 19.92
N ASP A 92 13.69 -14.01 19.85
CA ASP A 92 12.36 -14.54 20.21
C ASP A 92 11.37 -14.16 19.12
N LEU A 93 11.16 -15.10 18.19
CA LEU A 93 10.28 -14.89 17.05
C LEU A 93 8.81 -14.90 17.46
N THR A 94 8.45 -15.67 18.50
CA THR A 94 7.07 -15.72 19.00
C THR A 94 6.64 -14.35 19.52
N ALA A 95 7.48 -13.70 20.32
CA ALA A 95 7.22 -12.35 20.81
C ALA A 95 7.15 -11.34 19.66
N LYS A 96 8.06 -11.44 18.68
CA LYS A 96 8.07 -10.53 17.54
C LYS A 96 6.82 -10.65 16.65
N MET A 97 6.34 -11.86 16.41
CA MET A 97 5.10 -12.09 15.66
C MET A 97 3.87 -11.54 16.39
N ALA A 98 3.83 -11.65 17.72
CA ALA A 98 2.75 -11.07 18.52
C ALA A 98 2.74 -9.54 18.46
N GLU A 99 3.92 -8.90 18.45
CA GLU A 99 4.06 -7.46 18.19
C GLU A 99 3.48 -7.10 16.83
N PHE A 100 3.87 -7.83 15.78
CA PHE A 100 3.38 -7.59 14.41
C PHE A 100 1.88 -7.82 14.25
N GLU A 101 1.31 -8.81 14.92
CA GLU A 101 -0.14 -9.02 14.93
C GLU A 101 -0.87 -7.83 15.57
N ALA A 102 -0.39 -7.34 16.72
CA ALA A 102 -0.96 -6.17 17.38
C ALA A 102 -0.84 -4.90 16.52
N VAL A 103 0.27 -4.77 15.79
CA VAL A 103 0.56 -3.66 14.87
C VAL A 103 -0.33 -3.73 13.62
N GLY A 104 -0.46 -4.90 12.99
CA GLY A 104 -1.31 -5.13 11.82
C GLY A 104 -2.80 -4.90 12.10
N VAL A 105 -3.29 -5.30 13.27
CA VAL A 105 -4.68 -5.01 13.73
C VAL A 105 -4.95 -3.50 13.85
N ARG A 106 -3.90 -2.68 13.99
CA ARG A 106 -4.01 -1.22 14.11
C ARG A 106 -3.82 -0.47 12.79
N GLY A 107 -3.74 -1.15 11.64
CA GLY A 107 -3.72 -0.49 10.32
C GLY A 107 -2.37 0.13 9.93
N SER A 108 -1.27 -0.34 10.51
CA SER A 108 0.12 0.10 10.26
C SER A 108 0.77 -0.48 8.98
N GLY A 109 0.04 -1.29 8.21
CA GLY A 109 0.49 -1.86 6.93
C GLY A 109 1.25 -3.17 7.01
N VAL A 110 1.51 -3.74 8.20
CA VAL A 110 2.06 -5.11 8.33
C VAL A 110 0.95 -6.13 8.06
N ARG A 111 1.17 -7.08 7.14
CA ARG A 111 0.27 -8.20 6.89
C ARG A 111 0.94 -9.53 7.22
N LEU A 112 0.38 -10.29 8.15
CA LEU A 112 0.88 -11.62 8.48
C LEU A 112 0.43 -12.63 7.42
N GLN A 113 1.34 -13.52 7.01
CA GLN A 113 1.00 -14.69 6.20
C GLN A 113 0.63 -15.84 7.13
N ARG A 114 -0.51 -16.48 6.85
CA ARG A 114 -0.92 -17.74 7.52
C ARG A 114 -0.58 -18.92 6.63
N PHE A 115 -0.19 -20.03 7.26
CA PHE A 115 -0.08 -21.33 6.61
C PHE A 115 -1.47 -21.95 6.40
N GLU A 116 -1.54 -23.05 5.66
CA GLU A 116 -2.82 -23.71 5.31
C GLU A 116 -3.66 -24.15 6.53
N ASP A 117 -3.00 -24.47 7.65
CA ASP A 117 -3.67 -24.82 8.91
C ASP A 117 -4.05 -23.59 9.77
N GLY A 118 -3.86 -22.38 9.24
CA GLY A 118 -4.17 -21.11 9.90
C GLY A 118 -3.11 -20.62 10.90
N SER A 119 -2.05 -21.38 11.14
CA SER A 119 -0.92 -20.94 11.96
C SER A 119 -0.11 -19.83 11.29
N THR A 120 0.60 -19.01 12.06
CA THR A 120 1.51 -17.96 11.57
C THR A 120 2.99 -18.32 11.71
N LEU A 121 3.28 -19.42 12.41
CA LEU A 121 4.61 -19.89 12.72
C LEU A 121 4.75 -21.38 12.42
N ARG A 122 5.94 -21.77 11.96
CA ARG A 122 6.38 -23.15 11.80
C ARG A 122 7.67 -23.35 12.56
N ASP A 123 7.78 -24.49 13.22
CA ASP A 123 9.02 -24.94 13.83
C ASP A 123 9.53 -26.15 13.05
N VAL A 124 10.74 -26.06 12.51
CA VAL A 124 11.37 -27.11 11.73
C VAL A 124 12.53 -27.69 12.52
N PRO A 125 12.41 -28.93 13.02
CA PRO A 125 13.49 -29.57 13.76
C PRO A 125 14.81 -29.57 12.98
N GLY A 126 15.87 -29.07 13.64
CA GLY A 126 17.21 -28.97 13.06
C GLY A 126 17.43 -27.81 12.08
N LEU A 127 16.50 -26.86 12.01
CA LEU A 127 16.67 -25.64 11.22
C LEU A 127 16.43 -24.40 12.09
N PHE A 128 15.22 -23.84 12.05
CA PHE A 128 14.75 -22.76 12.93
C PHE A 128 13.22 -22.71 12.90
N LYS A 129 12.66 -21.95 13.85
CA LYS A 129 11.30 -21.48 13.79
C LYS A 129 11.21 -20.32 12.80
N TYR A 130 10.17 -20.28 11.97
CA TYR A 130 9.96 -19.20 11.00
C TYR A 130 8.50 -18.82 10.82
N GLY A 131 8.28 -17.63 10.30
CA GLY A 131 6.99 -17.11 9.84
C GLY A 131 7.18 -16.09 8.74
N PHE A 132 6.11 -15.64 8.11
CA PHE A 132 6.19 -14.63 7.05
C PHE A 132 5.27 -13.44 7.35
N ILE A 133 5.77 -12.26 7.00
CA ILE A 133 4.98 -11.04 6.93
C ILE A 133 5.15 -10.40 5.54
N PHE A 134 4.28 -9.44 5.25
CA PHE A 134 4.46 -8.50 4.16
C PHE A 134 4.56 -7.10 4.76
N ASP A 135 5.52 -6.33 4.25
CA ASP A 135 5.57 -4.90 4.51
C ASP A 135 4.44 -4.16 3.75
N PRO A 136 4.27 -2.85 3.98
CA PRO A 136 3.21 -2.06 3.34
C PRO A 136 3.28 -2.02 1.81
N TRP A 137 4.42 -2.36 1.21
CA TRP A 137 4.69 -2.27 -0.23
C TRP A 137 4.65 -3.64 -0.92
N GLY A 138 4.39 -4.71 -0.16
CA GLY A 138 4.26 -6.07 -0.70
C GLY A 138 5.57 -6.84 -0.74
N THR A 139 6.62 -6.37 -0.07
CA THR A 139 7.85 -7.14 0.15
C THR A 139 7.51 -8.29 1.07
N ARG A 140 7.72 -9.53 0.60
CA ARG A 140 7.60 -10.71 1.45
C ARG A 140 8.85 -10.80 2.32
N ILE A 141 8.64 -10.91 3.63
CA ILE A 141 9.73 -10.97 4.60
C ILE A 141 9.56 -12.24 5.42
N GLU A 142 10.59 -13.09 5.41
CA GLU A 142 10.70 -14.21 6.35
C GLU A 142 11.26 -13.71 7.68
N LEU A 143 10.64 -14.13 8.77
CA LEU A 143 11.13 -13.89 10.11
C LEU A 143 11.56 -15.23 10.70
N VAL A 144 12.81 -15.34 11.13
CA VAL A 144 13.41 -16.59 11.64
C VAL A 144 13.87 -16.43 13.08
N GLU A 145 13.94 -17.53 13.81
CA GLU A 145 14.52 -17.59 15.16
C GLU A 145 15.91 -18.21 15.09
N ASP A 146 16.92 -17.38 14.79
CA ASP A 146 18.33 -17.79 14.79
C ASP A 146 19.17 -16.84 15.66
N ALA A 147 19.54 -17.30 16.85
CA ALA A 147 20.32 -16.52 17.81
C ALA A 147 21.77 -16.29 17.37
N ASP A 148 22.30 -17.07 16.42
CA ASP A 148 23.68 -16.96 15.96
C ASP A 148 23.85 -15.83 14.93
N THR A 149 22.77 -15.50 14.22
CA THR A 149 22.75 -14.46 13.18
C THR A 149 21.50 -13.61 13.35
N LEU A 150 21.60 -12.49 14.07
CA LEU A 150 20.49 -11.55 14.30
C LEU A 150 20.46 -10.44 13.25
N GLY A 151 19.27 -9.91 12.95
CA GLY A 151 19.10 -8.87 11.93
C GLY A 151 18.89 -9.48 10.54
N PHE A 152 19.34 -8.80 9.48
CA PHE A 152 19.22 -9.31 8.12
C PHE A 152 19.96 -10.65 7.98
N HIS A 153 19.26 -11.69 7.54
CA HIS A 153 19.74 -13.07 7.64
C HIS A 153 20.09 -13.68 6.29
N HIS A 154 19.19 -13.59 5.31
CA HIS A 154 19.41 -14.20 4.00
C HIS A 154 18.48 -13.61 2.93
N ILE A 155 18.84 -13.81 1.67
CA ILE A 155 18.00 -13.55 0.49
C ILE A 155 17.64 -14.89 -0.12
N HIS A 156 16.37 -15.09 -0.43
CA HIS A 156 15.88 -16.35 -0.96
C HIS A 156 15.37 -16.19 -2.39
N LEU A 157 16.08 -16.82 -3.32
CA LEU A 157 15.73 -16.87 -4.73
C LEU A 157 14.68 -17.94 -5.01
N SER A 158 13.77 -17.64 -5.92
CA SER A 158 12.94 -18.67 -6.55
C SER A 158 13.60 -19.05 -7.86
N ALA A 159 13.83 -20.35 -8.08
CA ALA A 159 14.61 -20.82 -9.22
C ALA A 159 13.99 -22.06 -9.87
N THR A 160 14.13 -22.18 -11.19
CA THR A 160 13.78 -23.40 -11.92
C THR A 160 14.72 -24.55 -11.56
N ASP A 161 16.02 -24.24 -11.46
CA ASP A 161 17.08 -25.13 -10.95
C ASP A 161 17.88 -24.39 -9.86
N PRO A 162 17.59 -24.65 -8.57
CA PRO A 162 18.27 -23.99 -7.46
C PRO A 162 19.79 -24.23 -7.44
N ALA A 163 20.25 -25.43 -7.80
CA ALA A 163 21.67 -25.76 -7.74
C ALA A 163 22.44 -25.04 -8.85
N ALA A 164 21.89 -25.01 -10.07
CA ALA A 164 22.48 -24.27 -11.19
C ALA A 164 22.48 -22.75 -10.92
N THR A 165 21.41 -22.24 -10.31
CA THR A 165 21.30 -20.82 -9.94
C THR A 165 22.39 -20.42 -8.94
N LEU A 166 22.54 -21.16 -7.83
CA LEU A 166 23.57 -20.88 -6.84
C LEU A 166 24.99 -20.99 -7.43
N ALA A 167 25.24 -21.99 -8.27
CA ALA A 167 26.53 -22.13 -8.96
C ALA A 167 26.83 -20.92 -9.88
N TRP A 168 25.81 -20.41 -10.58
CA TRP A 168 25.96 -19.22 -11.42
C TRP A 168 26.33 -17.98 -10.60
N TYR A 169 25.65 -17.73 -9.47
CA TYR A 169 25.98 -16.60 -8.59
C TYR A 169 27.40 -16.72 -8.03
N GLN A 170 27.81 -17.93 -7.65
CA GLN A 170 29.17 -18.18 -7.19
C GLN A 170 30.22 -17.92 -8.27
N GLU A 171 29.99 -18.39 -9.49
CA GLU A 171 30.91 -18.18 -10.61
C GLU A 171 31.05 -16.69 -10.96
N MET A 172 29.94 -15.96 -10.89
CA MET A 172 29.88 -14.58 -11.36
C MET A 172 30.31 -13.53 -10.33
N PHE A 173 29.93 -13.72 -9.07
CA PHE A 173 30.15 -12.74 -8.01
C PHE A 173 31.07 -13.26 -6.90
N GLY A 174 31.41 -14.56 -6.90
CA GLY A 174 32.22 -15.20 -5.87
C GLY A 174 31.38 -15.70 -4.70
N GLY A 175 32.00 -15.77 -3.52
CA GLY A 175 31.38 -16.34 -2.31
C GLY A 175 31.70 -17.82 -2.07
N GLU A 176 31.34 -18.28 -0.88
CA GLU A 176 31.61 -19.66 -0.43
C GLU A 176 30.34 -20.51 -0.52
N SER A 177 30.39 -21.62 -1.24
CA SER A 177 29.32 -22.62 -1.18
C SER A 177 29.33 -23.28 0.19
N ALA A 178 28.22 -23.16 0.91
CA ALA A 178 28.09 -23.71 2.24
C ALA A 178 26.65 -24.18 2.49
N LYS A 179 26.44 -24.82 3.64
CA LYS A 179 25.11 -25.25 4.08
C LYS A 179 24.68 -24.48 5.32
N LEU A 180 23.61 -23.71 5.22
CA LEU A 180 23.00 -23.08 6.38
C LEU A 180 22.39 -24.16 7.28
N ARG A 181 22.80 -24.17 8.55
CA ARG A 181 22.43 -25.19 9.56
C ARG A 181 22.71 -26.63 9.08
N ASP A 182 23.74 -26.84 8.27
CA ASP A 182 24.09 -28.14 7.66
C ASP A 182 22.98 -28.75 6.78
N ARG A 183 21.93 -28.00 6.43
CA ARG A 183 20.77 -28.52 5.68
C ARG A 183 20.47 -27.81 4.38
N LEU A 184 20.49 -26.48 4.36
CA LEU A 184 20.09 -25.69 3.19
C LEU A 184 21.33 -25.29 2.40
N ASP A 185 21.42 -25.71 1.14
CA ASP A 185 22.47 -25.29 0.24
C ASP A 185 22.35 -23.80 -0.08
N GLY A 186 23.47 -23.08 -0.03
CA GLY A 186 23.53 -21.65 -0.31
C GLY A 186 24.92 -21.19 -0.67
N VAL A 187 25.00 -19.93 -1.10
CA VAL A 187 26.26 -19.21 -1.31
C VAL A 187 26.36 -18.11 -0.25
N LEU A 188 27.44 -18.13 0.52
CA LEU A 188 27.74 -17.11 1.51
C LEU A 188 28.54 -15.97 0.84
N LEU A 189 27.92 -14.80 0.75
CA LEU A 189 28.46 -13.58 0.14
C LEU A 189 28.83 -12.60 1.25
N GLY A 190 30.07 -12.68 1.73
CA GLY A 190 30.48 -11.99 2.97
C GLY A 190 29.74 -12.61 4.15
N ASP A 191 28.86 -11.84 4.80
CA ASP A 191 28.05 -12.31 5.93
C ASP A 191 26.60 -12.64 5.52
N ILE A 192 26.24 -12.49 4.24
CA ILE A 192 24.87 -12.66 3.75
C ILE A 192 24.71 -13.96 3.00
N TRP A 193 23.72 -14.76 3.40
CA TRP A 193 23.34 -15.98 2.70
C TRP A 193 22.46 -15.70 1.49
N LEU A 194 22.84 -16.24 0.34
CA LEU A 194 21.99 -16.39 -0.82
C LEU A 194 21.51 -17.84 -0.91
N LEU A 195 20.22 -18.04 -0.73
CA LEU A 195 19.56 -19.36 -0.80
C LEU A 195 18.70 -19.43 -2.06
N ALA A 196 18.43 -20.65 -2.53
CA ALA A 196 17.54 -20.86 -3.66
C ALA A 196 16.55 -22.00 -3.38
N MET A 197 15.28 -21.79 -3.70
CA MET A 197 14.23 -22.81 -3.67
C MET A 197 13.68 -23.08 -5.05
N ARG A 198 13.19 -24.31 -5.23
CA ARG A 198 12.55 -24.69 -6.49
C ARG A 198 11.20 -23.98 -6.64
N HIS A 199 11.03 -23.29 -7.77
CA HIS A 199 9.74 -22.73 -8.17
C HIS A 199 8.80 -23.85 -8.65
N GLN A 200 7.56 -23.85 -8.16
CA GLN A 200 6.59 -24.91 -8.47
C GLN A 200 5.90 -24.70 -9.83
N ASP A 201 5.71 -23.44 -10.24
CA ASP A 201 4.86 -23.04 -11.37
C ASP A 201 5.67 -22.68 -12.64
N GLY A 202 6.76 -23.40 -12.90
CA GLY A 202 7.63 -23.13 -14.06
C GLY A 202 8.69 -22.05 -13.78
N THR A 203 8.81 -21.06 -14.65
CA THR A 203 9.79 -19.98 -14.51
C THR A 203 9.23 -18.83 -13.66
N PRO A 204 9.95 -18.36 -12.62
CA PRO A 204 9.55 -17.22 -11.80
C PRO A 204 9.33 -15.93 -12.60
N ALA A 205 8.47 -15.05 -12.07
CA ALA A 205 8.27 -13.72 -12.66
C ALA A 205 9.51 -12.82 -12.48
N ALA A 206 9.69 -11.87 -13.39
CA ALA A 206 10.78 -10.90 -13.32
C ALA A 206 10.69 -10.01 -12.09
N THR A 207 11.85 -9.69 -11.49
CA THR A 207 11.93 -8.86 -10.28
C THR A 207 11.86 -7.37 -10.60
N ALA A 208 12.22 -6.95 -11.81
CA ALA A 208 12.19 -5.55 -12.21
C ALA A 208 10.79 -4.93 -12.05
N GLY A 209 10.72 -3.84 -11.28
CA GLY A 209 9.53 -3.12 -10.86
C GLY A 209 8.74 -3.77 -9.71
N ARG A 210 9.09 -4.97 -9.23
CA ARG A 210 8.39 -5.66 -8.13
C ARG A 210 8.88 -5.19 -6.76
N ALA A 211 8.20 -5.63 -5.70
CA ALA A 211 8.50 -5.20 -4.33
C ALA A 211 9.97 -5.38 -3.92
N ILE A 212 10.60 -6.49 -4.32
CA ILE A 212 12.06 -6.63 -4.31
C ILE A 212 12.51 -6.50 -5.77
N ASP A 213 13.23 -5.43 -6.07
CA ASP A 213 13.53 -5.07 -7.46
C ASP A 213 14.78 -5.78 -7.98
N HIS A 214 15.89 -5.61 -7.26
CA HIS A 214 17.18 -6.15 -7.62
C HIS A 214 18.12 -6.27 -6.42
N ILE A 215 19.17 -7.04 -6.61
CA ILE A 215 20.30 -7.14 -5.69
C ILE A 215 21.50 -6.44 -6.33
N ALA A 216 22.23 -5.67 -5.53
CA ALA A 216 23.38 -4.92 -5.98
C ALA A 216 24.69 -5.52 -5.47
N PHE A 217 25.64 -5.66 -6.40
CA PHE A 217 27.00 -6.12 -6.16
C PHE A 217 27.99 -5.00 -6.51
N SER A 218 29.06 -4.90 -5.73
CA SER A 218 30.11 -3.90 -5.95
C SER A 218 31.39 -4.52 -6.51
N VAL A 219 32.03 -3.80 -7.43
CA VAL A 219 33.28 -4.21 -8.08
C VAL A 219 34.28 -3.04 -8.11
N ASP A 220 35.57 -3.35 -8.08
CA ASP A 220 36.62 -2.31 -8.11
C ASP A 220 36.68 -1.55 -9.45
N ASN A 221 36.34 -2.21 -10.57
CA ASN A 221 36.35 -1.62 -11.91
C ASN A 221 35.23 -2.22 -12.77
N LEU A 222 34.20 -1.41 -13.05
CA LEU A 222 32.99 -1.91 -13.71
C LEU A 222 33.23 -2.24 -15.20
N ASP A 223 34.11 -1.53 -15.89
CA ASP A 223 34.39 -1.82 -17.31
C ASP A 223 35.07 -3.19 -17.48
N ALA A 224 36.02 -3.52 -16.60
CA ALA A 224 36.72 -4.79 -16.60
C ALA A 224 35.78 -5.95 -16.24
N ALA A 225 34.94 -5.77 -15.20
CA ALA A 225 33.91 -6.73 -14.82
C ALA A 225 32.92 -6.95 -15.95
N ALA A 226 32.44 -5.87 -16.60
CA ALA A 226 31.52 -5.97 -17.72
C ALA A 226 32.11 -6.70 -18.93
N ALA A 227 33.41 -6.54 -19.20
CA ALA A 227 34.09 -7.31 -20.24
C ALA A 227 34.13 -8.82 -19.93
N GLN A 228 34.26 -9.20 -18.65
CA GLN A 228 34.18 -10.60 -18.21
C GLN A 228 32.75 -11.14 -18.29
N MET A 229 31.75 -10.38 -17.81
CA MET A 229 30.35 -10.75 -17.87
C MET A 229 29.89 -11.01 -19.31
N ARG A 230 30.30 -10.17 -20.28
CA ARG A 230 30.02 -10.40 -21.71
C ARG A 230 30.69 -11.67 -22.24
N ARG A 231 31.91 -12.02 -21.81
CA ARG A 231 32.57 -13.28 -22.20
C ARG A 231 31.83 -14.51 -21.65
N ASN A 232 31.18 -14.36 -20.50
CA ASN A 232 30.37 -15.39 -19.88
C ASN A 232 28.91 -15.40 -20.39
N GLY A 233 28.59 -14.57 -21.40
CA GLY A 233 27.28 -14.57 -22.07
C GLY A 233 26.17 -13.85 -21.31
N ILE A 234 26.49 -12.96 -20.36
CA ILE A 234 25.50 -12.21 -19.59
C ILE A 234 24.90 -11.08 -20.41
N GLU A 235 23.57 -10.97 -20.36
CA GLU A 235 22.80 -9.89 -20.96
C GLU A 235 22.83 -8.63 -20.07
N PHE A 236 23.13 -7.49 -20.68
CA PHE A 236 23.06 -6.18 -20.04
C PHE A 236 21.69 -5.55 -20.31
N LEU A 237 20.99 -5.23 -19.22
CA LEU A 237 19.74 -4.46 -19.24
C LEU A 237 20.05 -2.95 -19.35
N GLU A 238 21.15 -2.52 -18.73
CA GLU A 238 21.69 -1.16 -18.81
C GLU A 238 23.22 -1.24 -18.87
N GLU A 239 23.83 -0.60 -19.86
CA GLU A 239 25.28 -0.61 -20.07
C GLU A 239 26.03 0.20 -18.99
N PRO A 240 27.29 -0.17 -18.65
CA PRO A 240 28.10 0.57 -17.68
C PRO A 240 28.22 2.06 -18.04
N ALA A 241 27.63 2.90 -17.19
CA ALA A 241 27.67 4.35 -17.34
C ALA A 241 27.69 5.04 -15.98
N VAL A 242 28.15 6.29 -15.96
CA VAL A 242 27.87 7.18 -14.82
C VAL A 242 26.42 7.63 -14.98
N PRO A 243 25.51 7.29 -14.07
CA PRO A 243 24.12 7.65 -14.20
C PRO A 243 23.93 9.16 -14.16
N GLU A 244 22.94 9.67 -14.89
CA GLU A 244 22.53 11.07 -14.82
C GLU A 244 22.15 11.42 -13.37
N GLY A 245 22.70 12.51 -12.83
CA GLY A 245 22.55 12.89 -11.41
C GLY A 245 23.40 12.07 -10.43
N GLY A 246 24.34 11.24 -10.89
CA GLY A 246 25.22 10.45 -10.02
C GLY A 246 25.94 11.31 -8.97
N ARG A 247 25.88 10.89 -7.70
CA ARG A 247 26.53 11.58 -6.58
C ARG A 247 28.06 11.48 -6.63
N THR A 248 28.56 10.45 -7.32
CA THR A 248 29.98 10.24 -7.57
C THR A 248 30.20 9.93 -9.05
N SER A 249 31.46 9.92 -9.49
CA SER A 249 31.84 9.50 -10.84
C SER A 249 31.86 7.98 -11.02
N ALA A 250 31.40 7.20 -10.02
CA ALA A 250 31.37 5.75 -10.08
C ALA A 250 30.27 5.28 -11.04
N LYS A 251 30.56 4.25 -11.82
CA LYS A 251 29.62 3.70 -12.80
C LYS A 251 28.63 2.70 -12.19
N ARG A 252 27.50 2.51 -12.86
CA ARG A 252 26.51 1.46 -12.61
C ARG A 252 26.13 0.78 -13.92
N ALA A 253 25.77 -0.50 -13.84
CA ALA A 253 25.15 -1.28 -14.90
C ALA A 253 24.03 -2.16 -14.31
N PHE A 254 23.10 -2.59 -15.16
CA PHE A 254 22.13 -3.62 -14.82
C PHE A 254 22.31 -4.83 -15.74
N VAL A 255 22.24 -6.02 -15.16
CA VAL A 255 22.38 -7.29 -15.88
C VAL A 255 21.24 -8.23 -15.55
N SER A 256 20.89 -9.10 -16.49
CA SER A 256 19.92 -10.17 -16.25
C SER A 256 20.62 -11.36 -15.60
N GLY A 257 20.16 -11.73 -14.40
CA GLY A 257 20.52 -12.96 -13.72
C GLY A 257 19.61 -14.14 -14.09
N PRO A 258 19.89 -15.35 -13.55
CA PRO A 258 19.03 -16.52 -13.70
C PRO A 258 17.60 -16.24 -13.21
N ASP A 259 16.64 -16.97 -13.79
CA ASP A 259 15.23 -16.96 -13.35
C ASP A 259 14.61 -15.55 -13.25
N ASN A 260 14.96 -14.68 -14.21
CA ASN A 260 14.45 -13.31 -14.36
C ASN A 260 14.79 -12.35 -13.19
N VAL A 261 15.88 -12.61 -12.48
CA VAL A 261 16.39 -11.70 -11.45
C VAL A 261 17.13 -10.53 -12.09
N SER A 262 16.72 -9.30 -11.80
CA SER A 262 17.49 -8.09 -12.13
C SER A 262 18.63 -7.92 -11.13
N LEU A 263 19.83 -7.61 -11.61
CA LEU A 263 21.02 -7.40 -10.78
C LEU A 263 21.67 -6.07 -11.13
N ALA A 264 21.99 -5.27 -10.12
CA ALA A 264 22.82 -4.08 -10.29
C ALA A 264 24.29 -4.42 -10.02
N VAL A 265 25.17 -3.89 -10.85
CA VAL A 265 26.62 -3.97 -10.64
C VAL A 265 27.14 -2.54 -10.58
N VAL A 266 27.71 -2.17 -9.43
CA VAL A 266 28.18 -0.81 -9.16
C VAL A 266 29.69 -0.79 -8.96
N GLU A 267 30.33 0.27 -9.42
CA GLU A 267 31.75 0.50 -9.15
C GLU A 267 31.95 0.96 -7.70
N ALA A 268 33.05 0.55 -7.08
CA ALA A 268 33.39 0.93 -5.71
C ALA A 268 33.36 2.46 -5.53
N GLY A 269 32.71 2.94 -4.47
CA GLY A 269 32.48 4.37 -4.24
C GLY A 269 31.22 4.94 -4.93
N PHE A 270 30.36 4.09 -5.49
CA PHE A 270 29.01 4.49 -5.90
C PHE A 270 28.16 4.87 -4.70
N ALA A 271 27.62 6.10 -4.72
CA ALA A 271 26.81 6.64 -3.61
C ALA A 271 25.34 6.87 -4.02
N GLY A 272 24.89 6.34 -5.17
CA GLY A 272 23.55 6.57 -5.70
C GLY A 272 23.43 7.81 -6.59
N VAL A 273 22.19 8.18 -6.90
CA VAL A 273 21.80 9.29 -7.78
C VAL A 273 21.07 10.35 -6.97
N VAL A 274 21.29 11.64 -7.26
CA VAL A 274 20.45 12.74 -6.78
C VAL A 274 19.28 12.87 -7.72
N THR A 275 18.08 12.56 -7.23
CA THR A 275 16.85 12.81 -7.98
C THR A 275 16.40 14.25 -7.66
N GLU A 276 16.72 15.22 -8.51
CA GLU A 276 16.06 16.53 -8.44
C GLU A 276 14.61 16.36 -8.88
N MET A 277 13.68 16.42 -7.92
CA MET A 277 12.26 16.43 -8.22
C MET A 277 11.87 17.83 -8.69
N THR A 278 11.65 18.01 -9.98
CA THR A 278 10.92 19.18 -10.50
C THR A 278 9.50 19.15 -9.97
N VAL A 279 9.25 19.96 -8.96
CA VAL A 279 7.92 20.27 -8.42
C VAL A 279 7.12 20.94 -9.53
N THR A 280 6.16 20.21 -10.10
CA THR A 280 5.06 20.89 -10.82
C THR A 280 3.98 21.16 -9.78
N ASP A 281 4.02 22.36 -9.23
CA ASP A 281 3.01 22.86 -8.31
C ASP A 281 1.68 22.99 -9.07
N ILE A 282 0.73 22.11 -8.81
CA ILE A 282 -0.62 22.16 -9.41
C ILE A 282 -1.58 23.00 -8.54
N THR A 283 -1.09 23.64 -7.47
CA THR A 283 -1.99 24.39 -6.57
C THR A 283 -2.37 25.79 -7.07
N THR A 284 -1.84 26.28 -8.19
CA THR A 284 -2.06 27.67 -8.60
C THR A 284 -2.22 27.90 -10.12
N ASN A 285 -3.19 27.23 -10.74
CA ASN A 285 -3.72 27.70 -12.04
C ASN A 285 -5.25 27.75 -12.05
N LEU A 286 -5.83 28.48 -11.09
CA LEU A 286 -7.19 28.98 -11.23
C LEU A 286 -7.20 30.09 -12.29
N GLN A 287 -7.31 29.69 -13.56
CA GLN A 287 -7.95 30.58 -14.53
C GLN A 287 -9.35 30.93 -13.99
N PRO A 288 -9.88 32.14 -14.23
CA PRO A 288 -11.23 32.48 -13.80
C PRO A 288 -12.25 31.56 -14.48
N TYR A 289 -12.62 30.49 -13.79
CA TYR A 289 -13.63 29.55 -14.23
C TYR A 289 -15.01 30.13 -13.95
N THR A 290 -15.81 30.26 -15.00
CA THR A 290 -17.21 30.69 -14.86
C THR A 290 -18.09 29.44 -14.84
N VAL A 291 -18.80 29.23 -13.73
CA VAL A 291 -19.69 28.08 -13.58
C VAL A 291 -20.82 28.16 -14.61
N PRO A 292 -21.04 27.11 -15.43
CA PRO A 292 -22.16 27.06 -16.37
C PRO A 292 -23.50 27.24 -15.63
N ARG A 293 -24.49 27.80 -16.34
CA ARG A 293 -25.83 28.04 -15.77
C ARG A 293 -26.86 27.14 -16.44
N THR A 294 -27.82 26.69 -15.65
CA THR A 294 -29.01 26.00 -16.16
C THR A 294 -29.89 26.97 -16.95
N PRO A 295 -30.86 26.49 -17.76
CA PRO A 295 -31.82 27.35 -18.45
C PRO A 295 -32.64 28.27 -17.53
N TRP A 296 -32.71 27.96 -16.23
CA TRP A 296 -33.39 28.75 -15.20
C TRP A 296 -32.43 29.55 -14.31
N GLY A 297 -31.14 29.66 -14.68
CA GLY A 297 -30.20 30.62 -14.10
C GLY A 297 -29.43 30.18 -12.85
N THR A 298 -29.61 28.96 -12.36
CA THR A 298 -28.80 28.41 -11.25
C THR A 298 -27.47 27.85 -11.78
N PRO A 299 -26.43 27.68 -10.94
CA PRO A 299 -25.25 26.88 -11.29
C PRO A 299 -25.64 25.48 -11.80
N ASP A 300 -25.00 25.04 -12.87
CA ASP A 300 -25.21 23.74 -13.49
C ASP A 300 -24.14 22.75 -13.02
N PHE A 301 -24.59 21.82 -12.18
CA PHE A 301 -23.86 20.70 -11.61
C PHE A 301 -24.30 19.36 -12.21
N GLN A 302 -25.21 19.35 -13.18
CA GLN A 302 -25.72 18.11 -13.76
C GLN A 302 -24.57 17.27 -14.31
N GLY A 303 -24.70 15.95 -14.22
CA GLY A 303 -23.71 15.00 -14.72
C GLY A 303 -23.39 13.91 -13.73
N VAL A 304 -22.43 13.08 -14.13
CA VAL A 304 -21.90 11.99 -13.32
C VAL A 304 -20.52 12.38 -12.80
N TRP A 305 -20.36 12.23 -11.50
CA TRP A 305 -19.20 12.66 -10.74
C TRP A 305 -18.65 11.46 -9.95
N THR A 306 -17.35 11.19 -10.01
CA THR A 306 -16.73 10.06 -9.31
C THR A 306 -15.80 10.53 -8.20
N GLY A 307 -15.77 9.77 -7.11
CA GLY A 307 -14.88 10.03 -5.96
C GLY A 307 -13.48 9.45 -6.14
N ASP A 308 -13.10 9.01 -7.35
CA ASP A 308 -11.89 8.21 -7.59
C ASP A 308 -10.59 8.90 -7.17
N ALA A 309 -10.48 10.19 -7.46
CA ALA A 309 -9.33 10.99 -7.05
C ALA A 309 -9.20 11.06 -5.52
N ALA A 310 -10.31 11.00 -4.80
CA ALA A 310 -10.36 11.08 -3.35
C ALA A 310 -10.15 9.74 -2.65
N HIS A 311 -10.09 8.63 -3.40
CA HIS A 311 -9.83 7.31 -2.83
C HIS A 311 -8.48 7.26 -2.11
N GLY A 312 -8.49 6.71 -0.89
CA GLY A 312 -7.32 6.60 -0.02
C GLY A 312 -7.01 7.84 0.81
N ILE A 313 -7.71 8.99 0.62
CA ILE A 313 -7.57 10.11 1.57
C ILE A 313 -8.07 9.64 2.96
N PRO A 314 -7.26 9.72 4.03
CA PRO A 314 -7.73 9.39 5.37
C PRO A 314 -8.70 10.47 5.87
N LEU A 315 -9.68 10.09 6.70
CA LEU A 315 -10.61 11.06 7.29
C LEU A 315 -9.88 12.09 8.16
N GLN A 316 -8.97 11.62 9.02
CA GLN A 316 -8.17 12.46 9.91
C GLN A 316 -6.69 12.43 9.50
N ARG A 317 -6.00 13.54 9.73
CA ARG A 317 -4.56 13.71 9.49
C ARG A 317 -3.74 12.71 10.31
N PRO A 318 -2.96 11.83 9.67
CA PRO A 318 -2.04 10.92 10.37
C PRO A 318 -1.00 11.67 11.23
N ASP A 319 -0.54 11.06 12.33
CA ASP A 319 0.43 11.69 13.25
C ASP A 319 1.77 12.00 12.55
N ASP A 320 2.17 11.14 11.62
CA ASP A 320 3.40 11.22 10.84
C ASP A 320 3.36 12.26 9.71
N LEU A 321 2.19 12.81 9.42
CA LEU A 321 1.94 13.86 8.42
C LEU A 321 1.33 15.13 9.06
N ALA A 322 1.59 15.35 10.35
CA ALA A 322 1.08 16.50 11.10
C ALA A 322 1.45 17.84 10.45
N ASP A 323 2.70 17.96 9.98
CA ASP A 323 3.27 19.20 9.43
C ASP A 323 3.27 19.26 7.89
N VAL A 324 2.66 18.29 7.21
CA VAL A 324 2.64 18.21 5.75
C VAL A 324 1.37 18.85 5.21
N GLU A 325 1.42 19.97 4.49
CA GLU A 325 0.18 20.60 4.00
C GLU A 325 -0.44 19.86 2.80
N VAL A 326 0.40 19.45 1.84
CA VAL A 326 0.02 18.82 0.57
C VAL A 326 0.98 17.66 0.28
N LEU A 327 0.46 16.54 -0.21
CA LEU A 327 1.27 15.41 -0.67
C LEU A 327 1.87 15.66 -2.05
N THR A 328 3.06 15.15 -2.34
CA THR A 328 3.56 15.10 -3.72
C THR A 328 2.69 14.15 -4.59
N PRO A 329 2.72 14.26 -5.93
CA PRO A 329 2.02 13.31 -6.81
C PRO A 329 2.34 11.84 -6.48
N GLU A 330 3.60 11.55 -6.19
CA GLU A 330 4.09 10.21 -5.84
C GLU A 330 3.54 9.76 -4.49
N GLN A 331 3.55 10.64 -3.48
CA GLN A 331 2.94 10.38 -2.17
C GLN A 331 1.42 10.17 -2.26
N ALA A 332 0.73 10.89 -3.15
CA ALA A 332 -0.70 10.72 -3.38
C ALA A 332 -1.00 9.37 -4.08
N ALA A 333 -0.20 9.00 -5.08
CA ALA A 333 -0.28 7.70 -5.77
C ALA A 333 0.03 6.54 -4.82
N ALA A 334 1.10 6.68 -4.04
CA ALA A 334 1.49 5.80 -2.95
C ALA A 334 0.35 5.52 -1.97
N ARG A 335 -0.25 6.60 -1.45
CA ARG A 335 -1.37 6.51 -0.51
C ARG A 335 -2.58 5.82 -1.13
N ARG A 336 -2.91 6.16 -2.38
CA ARG A 336 -3.99 5.49 -3.12
C ARG A 336 -3.73 4.00 -3.26
N GLU A 337 -2.50 3.62 -3.62
CA GLU A 337 -2.11 2.22 -3.76
C GLU A 337 -2.26 1.46 -2.44
N ARG A 338 -1.76 2.02 -1.33
CA ARG A 338 -1.97 1.45 0.02
C ARG A 338 -3.44 1.28 0.36
N GLY A 339 -4.26 2.31 0.09
CA GLY A 339 -5.70 2.28 0.33
C GLY A 339 -6.41 1.19 -0.50
N THR A 340 -5.90 0.90 -1.70
CA THR A 340 -6.42 -0.16 -2.57
C THR A 340 -5.97 -1.55 -2.11
N LEU A 341 -4.68 -1.73 -1.77
CA LEU A 341 -4.13 -2.99 -1.25
C LEU A 341 -4.75 -3.39 0.10
N GLY A 342 -5.07 -2.40 0.95
CA GLY A 342 -5.76 -2.63 2.23
C GLY A 342 -7.26 -2.91 2.10
N SER A 343 -7.82 -2.89 0.89
CA SER A 343 -9.24 -3.19 0.66
C SER A 343 -9.49 -4.69 0.49
N ILE A 344 -10.78 -5.09 0.42
CA ILE A 344 -11.21 -6.49 0.26
C ILE A 344 -10.73 -7.14 -1.06
N TRP A 345 -10.15 -6.36 -1.97
CA TRP A 345 -9.77 -6.77 -3.33
C TRP A 345 -8.27 -6.61 -3.60
N GLY A 346 -7.39 -6.93 -2.64
CA GLY A 346 -5.93 -6.86 -2.76
C GLY A 346 -5.31 -7.81 -3.81
N TYR A 347 -5.77 -7.72 -5.05
CA TYR A 347 -5.24 -8.39 -6.25
C TYR A 347 -4.11 -7.57 -6.89
N GLU A 348 -3.36 -8.19 -7.80
CA GLU A 348 -2.28 -7.53 -8.56
C GLU A 348 -2.81 -6.35 -9.39
N SER A 349 -1.98 -5.29 -9.52
CA SER A 349 -2.32 -4.04 -10.21
C SER A 349 -2.76 -4.27 -11.66
N GLU A 350 -2.13 -5.21 -12.36
CA GLU A 350 -2.45 -5.55 -13.74
C GLU A 350 -3.89 -6.06 -13.90
N TRP A 351 -4.38 -6.89 -12.98
CA TRP A 351 -5.76 -7.40 -13.02
C TRP A 351 -6.77 -6.29 -12.69
N ARG A 352 -6.40 -5.39 -11.78
CA ARG A 352 -7.22 -4.24 -11.34
C ARG A 352 -7.38 -3.18 -12.44
N ASP A 353 -6.29 -2.83 -13.10
CA ASP A 353 -6.28 -1.75 -14.10
C ASP A 353 -6.89 -2.21 -15.43
N THR A 354 -6.79 -3.51 -15.77
CA THR A 354 -7.33 -4.05 -17.03
C THR A 354 -8.75 -4.61 -16.92
N THR A 355 -9.15 -5.17 -15.77
CA THR A 355 -10.47 -5.83 -15.62
C THR A 355 -11.53 -4.90 -15.07
N LEU A 356 -11.14 -3.90 -14.26
CA LEU A 356 -12.09 -3.06 -13.54
C LEU A 356 -12.13 -1.59 -14.02
N GLY A 357 -11.10 -1.10 -14.73
CA GLY A 357 -11.15 0.18 -15.47
C GLY A 357 -11.51 1.43 -14.66
N TYR A 358 -11.49 1.38 -13.31
CA TYR A 358 -12.04 2.43 -12.44
C TYR A 358 -11.13 3.64 -12.25
N VAL A 359 -9.84 3.57 -12.61
CA VAL A 359 -8.88 4.63 -12.33
C VAL A 359 -8.66 5.52 -13.55
N LYS A 360 -9.50 6.54 -13.71
CA LYS A 360 -9.39 7.51 -14.82
C LYS A 360 -8.74 8.84 -14.42
N SER A 361 -8.70 9.15 -13.12
CA SER A 361 -8.17 10.40 -12.59
C SER A 361 -6.91 10.21 -11.75
N ALA A 362 -6.04 11.21 -11.77
CA ALA A 362 -4.92 11.30 -10.84
C ALA A 362 -5.41 11.32 -9.37
N PRO A 363 -4.66 10.73 -8.43
CA PRO A 363 -4.98 10.81 -7.01
C PRO A 363 -4.88 12.24 -6.49
N SER A 364 -5.80 12.61 -5.60
CA SER A 364 -5.75 13.89 -4.88
C SER A 364 -4.54 13.94 -3.94
N GLN A 365 -3.83 15.06 -3.95
CA GLN A 365 -2.70 15.35 -3.07
C GLN A 365 -3.11 15.80 -1.66
N GLN A 366 -4.41 15.89 -1.38
CA GLN A 366 -4.93 16.27 -0.07
C GLN A 366 -4.50 15.29 1.02
N VAL A 367 -3.96 15.76 2.14
CA VAL A 367 -3.43 14.87 3.20
C VAL A 367 -4.53 14.16 4.00
N ALA A 368 -5.60 14.87 4.34
CA ALA A 368 -6.75 14.34 5.08
C ALA A 368 -8.04 15.06 4.71
N MET A 369 -9.18 14.41 4.94
CA MET A 369 -10.50 15.01 4.65
C MET A 369 -10.85 16.14 5.60
N VAL A 370 -10.62 15.98 6.91
CA VAL A 370 -10.91 17.04 7.87
C VAL A 370 -10.03 18.25 7.58
N ILE A 371 -10.66 19.40 7.34
CA ILE A 371 -10.01 20.68 7.06
C ILE A 371 -10.24 21.71 8.18
N ASP A 372 -11.29 21.52 8.98
CA ASP A 372 -11.57 22.28 10.19
C ASP A 372 -11.98 21.30 11.28
N PRO A 373 -11.23 21.19 12.38
CA PRO A 373 -10.07 22.00 12.77
C PRO A 373 -8.84 21.88 11.84
N PRO A 374 -7.95 22.89 11.82
CA PRO A 374 -6.81 22.93 10.89
C PRO A 374 -5.75 21.86 11.16
N ASP A 375 -5.76 21.24 12.35
CA ASP A 375 -4.95 20.06 12.65
C ASP A 375 -5.41 18.80 11.88
N GLY A 376 -6.52 18.89 11.14
CA GLY A 376 -7.09 17.81 10.36
C GLY A 376 -7.65 16.68 11.21
N ARG A 377 -8.06 16.94 12.45
CA ARG A 377 -8.60 15.92 13.37
C ARG A 377 -10.01 16.22 13.84
N ILE A 378 -10.79 15.16 14.02
CA ILE A 378 -12.11 15.29 14.62
C ILE A 378 -11.92 15.76 16.06
N PRO A 379 -12.65 16.79 16.52
CA PRO A 379 -12.56 17.29 17.88
C PRO A 379 -12.77 16.19 18.94
N PRO A 380 -12.23 16.38 20.16
CA PRO A 380 -12.52 15.49 21.27
C PRO A 380 -14.02 15.31 21.49
N MET A 381 -14.41 14.08 21.86
CA MET A 381 -15.78 13.79 22.24
C MET A 381 -16.12 14.44 23.59
N THR A 382 -17.39 14.76 23.79
CA THR A 382 -17.90 15.14 25.13
C THR A 382 -17.96 13.91 26.03
N PRO A 383 -18.08 14.06 27.36
CA PRO A 383 -18.32 12.93 28.25
C PRO A 383 -19.55 12.10 27.84
N ARG A 384 -20.60 12.76 27.36
CA ARG A 384 -21.79 12.07 26.86
C ARG A 384 -21.51 11.31 25.58
N GLY A 385 -20.74 11.87 24.65
CA GLY A 385 -20.27 11.18 23.44
C GLY A 385 -19.44 9.94 23.76
N GLU A 386 -18.55 10.03 24.76
CA GLU A 386 -17.76 8.89 25.24
C GLU A 386 -18.64 7.78 25.83
N GLU A 387 -19.65 8.13 26.64
CA GLU A 387 -20.64 7.19 27.16
C GLU A 387 -21.41 6.49 26.04
N LEU A 388 -21.91 7.24 25.05
CA LEU A 388 -22.63 6.70 23.90
C LEU A 388 -21.74 5.74 23.10
N ARG A 389 -20.48 6.11 22.88
CA ARG A 389 -19.51 5.26 22.18
C ARG A 389 -19.18 3.99 22.96
N ALA A 390 -19.03 4.09 24.29
CA ALA A 390 -18.81 2.95 25.16
C ALA A 390 -20.02 2.00 25.16
N ALA A 391 -21.24 2.55 25.27
CA ALA A 391 -22.48 1.78 25.20
C ALA A 391 -22.63 1.07 23.84
N ALA A 392 -22.36 1.77 22.74
CA ALA A 392 -22.38 1.18 21.40
C ALA A 392 -21.36 0.05 21.23
N ARG A 393 -20.15 0.20 21.80
CA ARG A 393 -19.14 -0.88 21.82
C ARG A 393 -19.60 -2.08 22.66
N ALA A 394 -20.20 -1.84 23.83
CA ALA A 394 -20.71 -2.90 24.70
C ALA A 394 -21.92 -3.64 24.10
N ALA A 395 -22.74 -2.95 23.30
CA ALA A 395 -23.88 -3.52 22.60
C ALA A 395 -23.48 -4.36 21.36
N ARG A 396 -22.24 -4.24 20.85
CA ARG A 396 -21.77 -5.06 19.74
C ARG A 396 -21.68 -6.51 20.17
N ARG A 397 -22.52 -7.36 19.58
CA ARG A 397 -22.45 -8.80 19.77
C ARG A 397 -21.39 -9.38 18.84
N PRO A 398 -20.53 -10.30 19.33
CA PRO A 398 -19.55 -10.99 18.49
C PRO A 398 -20.21 -11.91 17.46
N LEU A 399 -21.45 -12.31 17.70
CA LEU A 399 -22.28 -13.12 16.79
C LEU A 399 -23.65 -12.45 16.67
N ALA A 400 -24.10 -12.24 15.44
CA ALA A 400 -25.44 -11.75 15.16
C ALA A 400 -26.46 -12.89 15.39
N GLU A 401 -27.48 -12.64 16.21
CA GLU A 401 -28.60 -13.58 16.44
C GLU A 401 -29.72 -13.33 15.44
N GLY A 402 -29.95 -12.06 15.12
CA GLY A 402 -30.93 -11.60 14.14
C GLY A 402 -30.34 -10.62 13.11
N PRO A 403 -31.10 -10.32 12.04
CA PRO A 403 -30.65 -9.37 11.03
C PRO A 403 -30.43 -7.97 11.59
N GLU A 404 -31.10 -7.57 12.66
CA GLU A 404 -30.94 -6.28 13.33
C GLU A 404 -29.57 -6.09 14.01
N ASP A 405 -28.86 -7.19 14.31
CA ASP A 405 -27.51 -7.15 14.86
C ASP A 405 -26.46 -6.83 13.78
N LEU A 406 -26.84 -6.91 12.50
CA LEU A 406 -25.99 -6.58 11.37
C LEU A 406 -26.07 -5.09 11.04
N SER A 407 -24.95 -4.54 10.56
CA SER A 407 -24.89 -3.12 10.17
C SER A 407 -25.88 -2.78 9.05
N SER A 408 -26.28 -1.50 8.97
CA SER A 408 -27.13 -1.00 7.88
C SER A 408 -26.53 -1.23 6.48
N TRP A 409 -25.21 -1.45 6.40
CA TRP A 409 -24.49 -1.73 5.17
C TRP A 409 -24.76 -3.16 4.70
N VAL A 410 -24.60 -4.14 5.60
CA VAL A 410 -24.86 -5.56 5.30
C VAL A 410 -26.35 -5.80 5.00
N ARG A 411 -27.22 -5.02 5.64
CA ARG A 411 -28.68 -5.07 5.45
C ARG A 411 -29.17 -4.26 4.24
N CYS A 412 -28.29 -3.64 3.47
CA CYS A 412 -28.63 -2.87 2.27
C CYS A 412 -29.58 -1.68 2.53
N ILE A 413 -29.52 -1.06 3.71
CA ILE A 413 -30.39 0.06 4.08
C ILE A 413 -29.73 1.40 3.73
N THR A 414 -28.50 1.61 4.20
CA THR A 414 -27.75 2.86 3.98
C THR A 414 -26.26 2.67 4.28
N ARG A 415 -25.40 3.39 3.54
CA ARG A 415 -23.93 3.43 3.75
C ARG A 415 -23.45 4.60 4.63
N SER A 416 -24.34 5.16 5.45
CA SER A 416 -24.10 6.35 6.28
C SER A 416 -24.16 7.67 5.49
N LEU A 417 -23.96 8.79 6.20
CA LEU A 417 -24.34 10.12 5.76
C LEU A 417 -23.39 10.68 4.71
N VAL A 418 -22.09 10.60 4.99
CA VAL A 418 -21.02 11.08 4.12
C VAL A 418 -20.53 9.93 3.23
N PRO A 419 -20.54 10.10 1.90
CA PRO A 419 -20.04 9.07 0.99
C PRO A 419 -18.52 8.97 1.09
N THR A 420 -18.00 7.96 1.79
CA THR A 420 -16.55 7.72 1.85
C THR A 420 -16.03 7.34 0.46
N PRO A 421 -15.07 8.10 -0.11
CA PRO A 421 -14.39 7.74 -1.36
C PRO A 421 -13.78 6.34 -1.25
N GLY A 422 -14.17 5.45 -2.14
CA GLY A 422 -13.69 4.06 -2.18
C GLY A 422 -13.23 3.67 -3.58
N VAL A 423 -12.67 2.47 -3.70
CA VAL A 423 -12.13 1.91 -4.95
C VAL A 423 -13.21 1.63 -6.01
N TYR A 424 -14.45 1.39 -5.58
CA TYR A 424 -15.54 0.94 -6.45
C TYR A 424 -16.88 1.56 -6.03
N ASN A 425 -17.81 1.61 -6.98
CA ASN A 425 -19.18 2.09 -6.84
C ASN A 425 -19.28 3.47 -6.17
N ASN A 426 -18.37 4.38 -6.54
CA ASN A 426 -18.22 5.69 -5.93
C ASN A 426 -18.81 6.83 -6.78
N GLY A 427 -19.62 6.47 -7.80
CA GLY A 427 -20.31 7.42 -8.64
C GLY A 427 -21.43 8.17 -7.92
N MET A 428 -21.61 9.43 -8.29
CA MET A 428 -22.70 10.31 -7.90
C MET A 428 -23.27 10.97 -9.14
N GLN A 429 -24.55 10.73 -9.42
CA GLN A 429 -25.28 11.44 -10.45
C GLN A 429 -26.02 12.63 -9.84
N ILE A 430 -25.82 13.80 -10.44
CA ILE A 430 -26.56 15.01 -10.11
C ILE A 430 -27.56 15.27 -11.24
N VAL A 431 -28.83 15.36 -10.88
CA VAL A 431 -29.92 15.76 -11.78
C VAL A 431 -30.56 17.01 -11.21
N GLN A 432 -30.73 18.05 -12.02
CA GLN A 432 -31.31 19.31 -11.57
C GLN A 432 -32.62 19.59 -12.29
N GLY A 433 -33.58 20.11 -11.56
CA GLY A 433 -34.78 20.73 -12.11
C GLY A 433 -35.03 22.09 -11.45
N PRO A 434 -35.96 22.90 -11.97
CA PRO A 434 -36.35 24.13 -11.29
C PRO A 434 -36.76 23.83 -9.82
N GLY A 435 -36.10 24.50 -8.88
CA GLY A 435 -36.39 24.38 -7.44
C GLY A 435 -35.92 23.09 -6.76
N HIS A 436 -35.23 22.17 -7.46
CA HIS A 436 -34.81 20.89 -6.90
C HIS A 436 -33.47 20.39 -7.47
N VAL A 437 -32.70 19.69 -6.63
CA VAL A 437 -31.49 18.95 -7.00
C VAL A 437 -31.62 17.52 -6.47
N ALA A 438 -31.49 16.52 -7.34
CA ALA A 438 -31.43 15.12 -6.94
C ALA A 438 -29.99 14.61 -7.01
N LEU A 439 -29.52 14.01 -5.93
CA LEU A 439 -28.22 13.36 -5.82
C LEU A 439 -28.45 11.85 -5.70
N GLN A 440 -28.13 11.09 -6.74
CA GLN A 440 -28.16 9.62 -6.74
C GLN A 440 -26.74 9.10 -6.54
N ARG A 441 -26.51 8.40 -5.43
CA ARG A 441 -25.27 7.67 -5.17
C ARG A 441 -25.38 6.27 -5.77
N GLU A 442 -24.29 5.80 -6.37
CA GLU A 442 -24.23 4.46 -6.94
C GLU A 442 -24.35 3.39 -5.86
N MET A 443 -23.48 3.42 -4.85
CA MET A 443 -23.52 2.42 -3.78
C MET A 443 -24.76 2.56 -2.88
N ILE A 444 -25.43 1.43 -2.62
CA ILE A 444 -26.68 1.34 -1.84
C ILE A 444 -27.82 2.16 -2.48
N HIS A 445 -27.73 2.49 -3.79
CA HIS A 445 -28.79 3.11 -4.60
C HIS A 445 -29.52 4.29 -3.92
N GLU A 446 -28.80 5.10 -3.13
CA GLU A 446 -29.42 6.17 -2.35
C GLU A 446 -29.65 7.43 -3.20
N THR A 447 -30.92 7.82 -3.36
CA THR A 447 -31.28 9.13 -3.91
C THR A 447 -31.74 10.08 -2.81
N ARG A 448 -31.14 11.27 -2.76
CA ARG A 448 -31.63 12.42 -1.99
C ARG A 448 -32.19 13.46 -2.95
N VAL A 449 -33.49 13.76 -2.83
CA VAL A 449 -34.12 14.89 -3.53
C VAL A 449 -34.10 16.10 -2.61
N ILE A 450 -33.38 17.14 -3.02
CA ILE A 450 -33.09 18.34 -2.24
C ILE A 450 -33.88 19.49 -2.84
N PRO A 451 -34.92 19.99 -2.16
CA PRO A 451 -35.57 21.21 -2.59
C PRO A 451 -34.66 22.42 -2.38
N THR A 452 -34.51 23.26 -3.40
CA THR A 452 -33.70 24.49 -3.36
C THR A 452 -34.53 25.77 -3.16
N ASP A 453 -35.85 25.67 -3.30
CA ASP A 453 -36.75 26.78 -2.98
C ASP A 453 -36.94 26.90 -1.46
N PRO A 454 -36.97 28.13 -0.91
CA PRO A 454 -37.19 28.34 0.51
C PRO A 454 -38.45 27.65 1.00
N ARG A 455 -38.28 26.66 1.88
CA ARG A 455 -39.39 25.96 2.54
C ARG A 455 -38.95 25.48 3.92
N PRO A 456 -39.84 25.49 4.91
CA PRO A 456 -39.49 25.00 6.23
C PRO A 456 -39.11 23.52 6.16
N HIS A 457 -38.20 23.15 7.05
CA HIS A 457 -37.96 21.75 7.36
C HIS A 457 -39.19 21.10 8.00
N LEU A 458 -39.24 19.77 7.95
CA LEU A 458 -40.26 18.98 8.62
C LEU A 458 -40.17 19.17 10.15
N GLY A 459 -41.29 18.91 10.83
CA GLY A 459 -41.34 18.87 12.30
C GLY A 459 -40.38 17.80 12.84
N SER A 460 -39.79 18.05 14.00
CA SER A 460 -38.73 17.20 14.59
C SER A 460 -39.13 15.74 14.80
N ASP A 461 -40.43 15.46 14.92
CA ASP A 461 -40.96 14.11 15.13
C ASP A 461 -40.90 13.24 13.85
N ILE A 462 -40.66 13.85 12.68
CA ILE A 462 -40.52 13.14 11.40
C ILE A 462 -39.04 12.98 11.12
N THR A 463 -38.51 11.78 11.39
CA THR A 463 -37.10 11.43 11.19
C THR A 463 -36.90 10.41 10.08
N SER A 464 -35.73 10.43 9.43
CA SER A 464 -35.38 9.51 8.35
C SER A 464 -33.91 9.06 8.43
N TRP A 465 -33.52 8.07 7.62
CA TRP A 465 -32.13 7.59 7.57
C TRP A 465 -31.16 8.64 7.02
N LEU A 466 -31.59 9.41 6.02
CA LEU A 466 -30.76 10.43 5.35
C LEU A 466 -31.10 11.86 5.79
N GLY A 467 -31.97 12.02 6.78
CA GLY A 467 -32.46 13.30 7.27
C GLY A 467 -33.48 13.98 6.33
N ASP A 468 -33.90 15.18 6.72
CA ASP A 468 -34.69 16.11 5.93
C ASP A 468 -33.77 17.22 5.40
N ALA A 469 -33.51 17.22 4.10
CA ALA A 469 -32.59 18.12 3.44
C ALA A 469 -33.28 19.37 2.87
N ARG A 470 -32.64 20.53 2.99
CA ARG A 470 -33.05 21.80 2.38
C ARG A 470 -31.85 22.47 1.75
N GLY A 471 -31.94 22.74 0.46
CA GLY A 471 -30.91 23.40 -0.32
C GLY A 471 -31.17 24.90 -0.46
N HIS A 472 -30.11 25.67 -0.63
CA HIS A 472 -30.15 27.03 -1.16
C HIS A 472 -28.85 27.35 -1.91
N TRP A 473 -28.89 28.36 -2.76
CA TRP A 473 -27.72 28.81 -3.52
C TRP A 473 -27.05 29.99 -2.81
N ASP A 474 -25.76 29.86 -2.52
CA ASP A 474 -24.88 30.90 -2.01
C ASP A 474 -23.85 31.21 -3.12
N GLY A 475 -24.20 32.18 -3.97
CA GLY A 475 -23.47 32.42 -5.22
C GLY A 475 -23.49 31.19 -6.13
N ASP A 476 -22.32 30.58 -6.32
CA ASP A 476 -22.11 29.39 -7.16
C ASP A 476 -22.06 28.08 -6.37
N THR A 477 -22.31 28.14 -5.07
CA THR A 477 -22.31 26.98 -4.17
C THR A 477 -23.75 26.56 -3.84
N LEU A 478 -24.03 25.25 -3.95
CA LEU A 478 -25.23 24.66 -3.36
C LEU A 478 -24.93 24.34 -1.90
N VAL A 479 -25.64 24.99 -0.98
CA VAL A 479 -25.57 24.71 0.46
C VAL A 479 -26.78 23.88 0.83
N VAL A 480 -26.57 22.75 1.50
CA VAL A 480 -27.63 21.81 1.89
C VAL A 480 -27.60 21.62 3.40
N GLU A 481 -28.65 22.06 4.07
CA GLU A 481 -28.85 21.88 5.50
C GLU A 481 -29.68 20.61 5.73
N ILE A 482 -29.23 19.76 6.65
CA ILE A 482 -29.83 18.45 6.89
C ILE A 482 -29.98 18.24 8.40
N ARG A 483 -31.18 17.86 8.81
CA ARG A 483 -31.55 17.56 10.19
C ARG A 483 -32.54 16.40 10.25
N ASN A 484 -33.09 16.10 11.43
CA ASN A 484 -34.07 15.03 11.64
C ASN A 484 -33.56 13.63 11.24
N PHE A 485 -32.33 13.28 11.61
CA PHE A 485 -31.83 11.91 11.45
C PHE A 485 -32.51 10.98 12.46
N ASN A 486 -32.73 9.72 12.09
CA ASN A 486 -33.38 8.74 12.97
C ASN A 486 -32.43 8.07 13.99
N GLY A 487 -31.14 8.42 13.99
CA GLY A 487 -30.12 7.88 14.90
C GLY A 487 -29.73 6.40 14.65
N ARG A 488 -30.28 5.72 13.64
CA ARG A 488 -30.07 4.28 13.41
C ARG A 488 -28.86 3.95 12.55
N ALA A 489 -28.23 4.96 11.95
CA ALA A 489 -26.98 4.83 11.18
C ALA A 489 -25.99 5.96 11.57
N PRO A 490 -25.54 6.00 12.84
CA PRO A 490 -24.73 7.11 13.34
C PRO A 490 -23.42 7.25 12.57
N TYR A 491 -23.11 8.46 12.12
CA TYR A 491 -21.85 8.75 11.43
C TYR A 491 -20.78 9.07 12.46
N GLN A 492 -19.69 8.30 12.47
CA GLN A 492 -18.61 8.44 13.47
C GLN A 492 -19.08 8.43 14.94
N GLY A 493 -20.22 7.81 15.23
CA GLY A 493 -20.82 7.76 16.57
C GLY A 493 -21.69 8.96 16.92
N SER A 494 -22.15 9.74 15.94
CA SER A 494 -23.14 10.81 16.13
C SER A 494 -24.40 10.33 16.87
N SER A 495 -25.06 11.26 17.55
CA SER A 495 -26.38 11.09 18.16
C SER A 495 -27.51 11.32 17.15
N ASP A 496 -28.75 11.24 17.63
CA ASP A 496 -29.97 11.62 16.91
C ASP A 496 -30.18 13.15 16.85
N THR A 497 -29.39 13.93 17.61
CA THR A 497 -29.41 15.41 17.57
C THR A 497 -28.49 16.03 16.52
N LEU A 498 -27.82 15.18 15.73
CA LEU A 498 -26.93 15.61 14.65
C LEU A 498 -27.62 16.57 13.67
N THR A 499 -26.90 17.62 13.28
CA THR A 499 -27.17 18.38 12.07
C THR A 499 -25.96 18.33 11.15
N MET A 500 -26.21 18.34 9.84
CA MET A 500 -25.17 18.29 8.82
C MET A 500 -25.40 19.39 7.80
N THR A 501 -24.34 20.11 7.45
CA THR A 501 -24.36 21.09 6.36
C THR A 501 -23.42 20.61 5.27
N GLU A 502 -23.93 20.39 4.07
CA GLU A 502 -23.12 20.05 2.90
C GLU A 502 -22.96 21.28 2.00
N ARG A 503 -21.80 21.44 1.38
CA ARG A 503 -21.54 22.48 0.38
C ARG A 503 -20.97 21.83 -0.87
N TYR A 504 -21.60 22.08 -2.02
CA TYR A 504 -21.14 21.63 -3.32
C TYR A 504 -20.73 22.83 -4.14
N THR A 505 -19.45 22.90 -4.54
CA THR A 505 -18.90 24.03 -5.31
C THR A 505 -18.15 23.50 -6.52
N ARG A 506 -18.58 23.91 -7.72
CA ARG A 506 -17.88 23.54 -8.95
C ARG A 506 -16.71 24.48 -9.17
N THR A 507 -15.49 24.01 -8.90
CA THR A 507 -14.25 24.81 -8.93
C THR A 507 -13.54 24.75 -10.29
N GLY A 508 -13.95 23.84 -11.17
CA GLY A 508 -13.44 23.72 -12.54
C GLY A 508 -14.44 23.04 -13.48
N PRO A 509 -14.09 22.87 -14.77
CA PRO A 509 -14.94 22.16 -15.72
C PRO A 509 -15.28 20.75 -15.21
N ASP A 510 -14.30 20.05 -14.63
CA ASP A 510 -14.42 18.65 -14.23
C ASP A 510 -14.22 18.41 -12.74
N THR A 511 -14.28 19.48 -11.93
CA THR A 511 -14.02 19.40 -10.48
C THR A 511 -15.19 19.95 -9.69
N LEU A 512 -15.75 19.10 -8.82
CA LEU A 512 -16.79 19.45 -7.86
C LEU A 512 -16.24 19.23 -6.45
N GLU A 513 -15.97 20.31 -5.73
CA GLU A 513 -15.61 20.26 -4.33
C GLU A 513 -16.86 19.97 -3.49
N TYR A 514 -16.76 18.99 -2.60
CA TYR A 514 -17.76 18.65 -1.61
C TYR A 514 -17.19 18.86 -0.23
N GLN A 515 -17.84 19.74 0.55
CA GLN A 515 -17.58 19.92 1.96
C GLN A 515 -18.78 19.43 2.77
N PHE A 516 -18.53 18.87 3.94
CA PHE A 516 -19.56 18.50 4.90
C PHE A 516 -19.13 18.93 6.30
N THR A 517 -20.01 19.66 6.98
CA THR A 517 -19.85 20.07 8.37
C THR A 517 -20.78 19.25 9.24
N ILE A 518 -20.23 18.65 10.27
CA ILE A 518 -20.93 17.84 11.27
C ILE A 518 -21.05 18.68 12.54
N ASP A 519 -22.29 18.93 12.97
CA ASP A 519 -22.59 19.61 14.24
C ASP A 519 -23.48 18.71 15.10
N ASP A 520 -22.87 18.16 16.15
CA ASP A 520 -23.54 17.39 17.18
C ASP A 520 -22.90 17.70 18.55
N PRO A 521 -23.42 18.69 19.28
CA PRO A 521 -22.87 19.11 20.56
C PRO A 521 -23.08 18.06 21.66
N THR A 522 -23.93 17.04 21.43
CA THR A 522 -24.06 15.90 22.34
C THR A 522 -22.82 15.01 22.26
N VAL A 523 -22.18 14.91 21.09
CA VAL A 523 -21.07 13.99 20.84
C VAL A 523 -19.71 14.68 20.80
N TRP A 524 -19.58 15.83 20.14
CA TRP A 524 -18.30 16.53 19.97
C TRP A 524 -18.27 17.88 20.67
N THR A 525 -17.08 18.28 21.09
CA THR A 525 -16.85 19.56 21.80
C THR A 525 -17.04 20.80 20.93
N ARG A 526 -16.99 20.64 19.60
CA ARG A 526 -17.29 21.68 18.60
C ARG A 526 -17.65 21.02 17.25
N PRO A 527 -18.32 21.74 16.34
CA PRO A 527 -18.50 21.28 14.96
C PRO A 527 -17.16 21.05 14.26
N TRP A 528 -17.18 20.24 13.20
CA TRP A 528 -16.00 19.98 12.37
C TRP A 528 -16.39 19.79 10.90
N THR A 529 -15.48 20.12 10.00
CA THR A 529 -15.70 20.12 8.55
C THR A 529 -14.71 19.20 7.85
N GLY A 530 -15.22 18.31 7.01
CA GLY A 530 -14.44 17.53 6.05
C GLY A 530 -14.67 18.00 4.61
N MET A 531 -13.72 17.73 3.74
CA MET A 531 -13.76 18.08 2.32
C MET A 531 -13.09 17.00 1.46
N PHE A 532 -13.59 16.79 0.26
CA PHE A 532 -12.87 16.15 -0.83
C PHE A 532 -13.50 16.55 -2.18
N THR A 533 -12.84 16.21 -3.27
CA THR A 533 -13.29 16.56 -4.62
C THR A 533 -13.83 15.35 -5.37
N TYR A 534 -14.91 15.55 -6.11
CA TYR A 534 -15.36 14.67 -7.18
C TYR A 534 -14.80 15.13 -8.52
N VAL A 535 -14.58 14.16 -9.41
CA VAL A 535 -14.15 14.39 -10.80
C VAL A 535 -15.30 14.03 -11.74
N ARG A 536 -15.54 14.85 -12.76
CA ARG A 536 -16.58 14.59 -13.76
C ARG A 536 -16.15 13.46 -14.70
N ASP A 537 -17.04 12.52 -14.99
CA ASP A 537 -16.81 11.50 -16.02
C ASP A 537 -17.73 11.72 -17.23
N ASP A 538 -17.14 12.22 -18.33
CA ASP A 538 -17.83 12.50 -19.58
C ASP A 538 -17.77 11.31 -20.57
N THR A 539 -17.07 10.22 -20.22
CA THR A 539 -16.71 9.11 -21.12
C THR A 539 -17.66 7.91 -21.07
N GLN A 540 -18.95 8.14 -20.74
CA GLN A 540 -19.99 7.10 -20.58
C GLN A 540 -19.90 6.29 -19.26
N TYR A 541 -19.55 6.90 -18.12
CA TYR A 541 -19.91 6.28 -16.84
C TYR A 541 -21.44 6.28 -16.69
N GLU A 542 -22.05 5.15 -16.96
CA GLU A 542 -23.45 4.92 -16.59
C GLU A 542 -23.46 4.46 -15.13
N LEU A 543 -24.23 5.15 -14.27
CA LEU A 543 -24.53 4.60 -12.95
C LEU A 543 -25.35 3.32 -13.15
N VAL A 544 -24.71 2.18 -12.96
CA VAL A 544 -25.36 0.87 -13.01
C VAL A 544 -26.04 0.57 -11.68
N GLU A 545 -26.97 -0.38 -11.71
CA GLU A 545 -27.68 -0.83 -10.51
C GLU A 545 -26.70 -1.42 -9.48
N TYR A 546 -26.75 -0.90 -8.24
CA TYR A 546 -26.10 -1.55 -7.10
C TYR A 546 -27.06 -2.58 -6.49
N ALA A 547 -27.03 -3.80 -7.03
CA ALA A 547 -27.87 -4.92 -6.62
C ALA A 547 -27.43 -5.51 -5.26
N CYS A 548 -27.63 -4.76 -4.18
CA CYS A 548 -27.07 -5.09 -2.85
C CYS A 548 -27.60 -6.40 -2.26
N HIS A 549 -28.83 -6.79 -2.59
CA HIS A 549 -29.45 -8.01 -2.04
C HIS A 549 -29.10 -9.23 -2.90
N GLU A 550 -28.94 -9.04 -4.19
CA GLU A 550 -28.64 -10.05 -5.19
C GLU A 550 -27.21 -10.57 -4.98
N GLY A 551 -27.08 -11.81 -4.49
CA GLY A 551 -25.77 -12.42 -4.21
C GLY A 551 -25.16 -12.05 -2.85
N ASN A 552 -25.90 -11.33 -1.98
CA ASN A 552 -25.48 -11.08 -0.60
C ASN A 552 -25.72 -12.32 0.29
N TYR A 553 -24.88 -13.33 0.10
CA TYR A 553 -24.89 -14.56 0.90
C TYR A 553 -24.36 -14.35 2.33
N GLY A 554 -23.67 -13.24 2.60
CA GLY A 554 -23.07 -12.96 3.90
C GLY A 554 -24.10 -12.97 5.02
N MET A 555 -25.22 -12.26 4.84
CA MET A 555 -26.30 -12.23 5.83
C MET A 555 -26.92 -13.63 6.04
N THR A 556 -27.24 -14.34 4.95
CA THR A 556 -27.78 -15.70 5.03
C THR A 556 -26.84 -16.66 5.75
N ASN A 557 -25.54 -16.61 5.45
CA ASN A 557 -24.53 -17.47 6.05
C ASN A 557 -24.31 -17.18 7.54
N ILE A 558 -24.30 -15.89 7.93
CA ILE A 558 -24.17 -15.50 9.34
C ILE A 558 -25.38 -16.01 10.14
N LEU A 559 -26.60 -15.75 9.62
CA LEU A 559 -27.83 -16.11 10.32
C LEU A 559 -28.07 -17.64 10.33
N SER A 560 -27.68 -18.36 9.28
CA SER A 560 -27.74 -19.83 9.28
C SER A 560 -26.78 -20.43 10.31
N GLY A 561 -25.58 -19.85 10.46
CA GLY A 561 -24.66 -20.18 11.55
C GLY A 561 -25.26 -19.94 12.93
N ALA A 562 -25.98 -18.83 13.12
CA ALA A 562 -26.70 -18.55 14.36
C ALA A 562 -27.80 -19.60 14.64
N ARG A 563 -28.63 -19.93 13.66
CA ARG A 563 -29.67 -20.99 13.79
C ARG A 563 -29.07 -22.36 14.11
N SER A 564 -27.92 -22.69 13.51
CA SER A 564 -27.22 -23.94 13.82
C SER A 564 -26.75 -24.02 15.27
N ARG A 565 -26.34 -22.89 15.88
CA ARG A 565 -25.92 -22.86 17.29
C ARG A 565 -27.09 -23.02 18.24
N GLU A 566 -28.22 -22.40 17.94
CA GLU A 566 -29.44 -22.58 18.72
C GLU A 566 -29.89 -24.04 18.71
N GLN A 567 -29.87 -24.68 17.54
CA GLN A 567 -30.18 -26.10 17.43
C GLN A 567 -29.21 -26.98 18.24
N ALA A 568 -27.92 -26.67 18.25
CA ALA A 568 -26.93 -27.38 19.06
C ALA A 568 -27.18 -27.20 20.57
N ALA A 569 -27.51 -25.97 20.99
CA ALA A 569 -27.84 -25.65 22.38
C ALA A 569 -29.13 -26.36 22.85
N GLU A 570 -30.17 -26.41 22.01
CA GLU A 570 -31.41 -27.16 22.27
C GLU A 570 -31.16 -28.67 22.38
N GLN A 571 -30.16 -29.19 21.65
CA GLN A 571 -29.78 -30.60 21.67
C GLN A 571 -28.79 -30.96 22.78
N GLY A 572 -28.38 -29.99 23.63
CA GLY A 572 -27.46 -30.21 24.75
C GLY A 572 -26.04 -30.62 24.33
N ARG A 573 -25.59 -30.16 23.16
CA ARG A 573 -24.24 -30.43 22.62
C ARG A 573 -23.28 -29.26 22.81
#